data_AF-A0A443SRS9-F1
#
_entry.id   AF-A0A443SRS9-F1
#
_cell.length_a   1.000
_cell.length_b   1.000
_cell.length_c   1.000
_cell.angle_alpha   90.00
_cell.angle_beta   90.00
_cell.angle_gamma   90.00
#
_symmetry.space_group_name_H-M   'P 1'
#
loop_
_entity.id
_entity.type
_entity.pdbx_description
1 polymer ?
#
loop_
_entity_poly.entity_id
_entity_poly.type
_entity_poly.pdbx_seq_one_letter_code
_entity_poly.pdbx_strand_id
1 'polypeptide(L)' 'MSITLRCLFSDVFDLPRRSGKIKNIEKFDAEYFGIPGEDAHNMDPQIRLLHETTWEAIYDSGAL' A
#
# COMPACT_ATOMS: atom_id res chain seq x y z
N MET A 1 -21.88 37.07 3.81
CA MET A 1 -21.92 35.65 4.26
C MET A 1 -22.39 34.76 3.11
N SER A 2 -21.60 34.54 2.04
CA SER A 2 -21.96 33.56 0.98
C SER A 2 -20.88 33.29 -0.11
N ILE A 3 -19.58 33.50 0.16
CA ILE A 3 -18.54 33.27 -0.88
C ILE A 3 -17.46 32.27 -0.44
N THR A 4 -17.25 32.05 0.87
CA THR A 4 -16.16 31.18 1.36
C THR A 4 -16.44 29.68 1.22
N LEU A 5 -17.70 29.26 1.05
CA LEU A 5 -18.09 27.83 1.00
C LEU A 5 -18.10 27.20 -0.40
N ARG A 6 -17.86 27.97 -1.48
CA ARG A 6 -17.89 27.44 -2.86
C ARG A 6 -16.49 27.05 -3.39
N CYS A 7 -15.41 27.64 -2.88
CA CYS A 7 -14.04 27.27 -3.26
C CYS A 7 -13.51 26.06 -2.48
N LEU A 8 -13.87 25.88 -1.21
CA LEU A 8 -13.28 24.85 -0.34
C LEU A 8 -13.67 23.39 -0.67
N PHE A 9 -14.58 23.16 -1.63
CA PHE A 9 -15.03 21.82 -1.99
C PHE A 9 -14.76 21.44 -3.46
N SER A 10 -14.43 22.40 -4.33
CA SER A 10 -14.22 22.13 -5.76
C SER A 10 -12.76 21.78 -6.10
N ASP A 11 -11.79 22.29 -5.33
CA ASP A 11 -10.36 22.04 -5.57
C ASP A 11 -9.82 20.78 -4.88
N VAL A 12 -10.61 20.10 -4.05
CA VAL A 12 -10.15 18.94 -3.25
C VAL A 12 -9.99 17.66 -4.11
N PHE A 13 -10.57 17.62 -5.31
CA PHE A 13 -10.58 16.41 -6.15
C PHE A 13 -10.17 16.67 -7.60
N ASP A 14 -9.26 17.61 -7.87
CA ASP A 14 -8.49 17.56 -9.13
C ASP A 14 -7.41 16.47 -9.02
N LEU A 15 -7.86 15.22 -8.85
CA LEU A 15 -6.98 14.07 -8.82
C LEU A 15 -6.34 13.94 -10.21
N PRO A 16 -5.00 13.75 -10.29
CA PRO A 16 -4.35 13.57 -11.57
C PRO A 16 -4.99 12.41 -12.32
N ARG A 17 -5.33 12.62 -13.59
CA ARG A 17 -5.94 11.58 -14.46
C ARG A 17 -5.11 10.30 -14.57
N ARG A 18 -3.82 10.35 -14.21
CA ARG A 18 -2.90 9.21 -14.25
C ARG A 18 -2.57 8.77 -12.84
N SER A 19 -2.69 7.47 -12.60
CA SER A 19 -2.22 6.81 -11.37
C SER A 19 -1.41 5.57 -11.73
N GLY A 20 -0.35 5.33 -10.97
CA GLY A 20 0.41 4.08 -11.01
C GLY A 20 -0.24 3.07 -10.07
N LYS A 21 -0.60 1.90 -10.58
CA LYS A 21 -1.18 0.81 -9.77
C LYS A 21 -0.20 -0.35 -9.73
N ILE A 22 0.10 -0.81 -8.53
CA ILE A 22 0.87 -2.04 -8.32
C ILE A 22 -0.08 -3.22 -8.59
N LYS A 23 0.34 -4.15 -9.44
CA LYS A 23 -0.44 -5.35 -9.73
C LYS A 23 -0.36 -6.28 -8.53
N ASN A 24 -1.44 -7.00 -8.24
CA ASN A 24 -1.46 -8.05 -7.22
C ASN A 24 -1.12 -7.58 -5.79
N ILE A 25 -1.43 -6.33 -5.43
CA ILE A 25 -1.20 -5.79 -4.07
C ILE A 25 -1.88 -6.58 -2.94
N GLU A 26 -2.85 -7.42 -3.30
CA GLU A 26 -3.59 -8.30 -2.39
C GLU A 26 -2.82 -9.59 -2.03
N LYS A 27 -1.80 -9.95 -2.83
CA LYS A 27 -1.04 -11.19 -2.64
C LYS A 27 0.02 -10.98 -1.56
N PHE A 28 0.08 -11.91 -0.62
CA PHE A 28 1.08 -11.95 0.44
C PHE A 28 1.21 -13.38 0.97
N ASP A 29 2.43 -13.85 1.17
CA ASP A 29 2.69 -15.18 1.74
C ASP A 29 2.72 -15.15 3.27
N ALA A 30 1.53 -15.19 3.88
CA ALA A 30 1.39 -15.10 5.33
C ALA A 30 2.04 -16.29 6.08
N GLU A 31 2.02 -17.49 5.48
CA GLU A 31 2.58 -18.70 6.07
C GLU A 31 4.11 -18.58 6.17
N TYR A 32 4.75 -18.04 5.13
CA TYR A 32 6.19 -17.81 5.11
C TYR A 32 6.67 -16.90 6.25
N PHE A 33 5.90 -15.86 6.59
CA PHE A 33 6.22 -14.92 7.67
C PHE A 33 5.66 -15.35 9.05
N GLY A 34 4.96 -16.49 9.13
CA GLY A 34 4.35 -16.96 10.39
C GLY A 34 3.19 -16.09 10.88
N ILE A 35 2.51 -15.39 9.98
CA ILE A 35 1.39 -14.50 10.30
C ILE A 35 0.08 -15.26 10.06
N PRO A 36 -0.90 -15.26 11.00
CA PRO A 36 -2.21 -15.84 10.76
C PRO A 36 -2.89 -15.21 9.53
N GLY A 37 -3.56 -16.03 8.71
CA GLY A 37 -4.17 -15.55 7.47
C GLY A 37 -5.23 -14.44 7.67
N GLU A 38 -5.95 -14.46 8.79
CA GLU A 38 -6.90 -13.41 9.15
C GLU A 38 -6.20 -12.08 9.46
N ASP A 39 -5.09 -12.13 10.20
CA ASP A 39 -4.29 -10.95 10.52
C ASP A 39 -3.63 -10.39 9.26
N ALA A 40 -3.09 -11.26 8.40
CA ALA A 40 -2.53 -10.87 7.11
C ALA A 40 -3.55 -10.24 6.16
N HIS A 41 -4.84 -10.60 6.25
CA HIS A 41 -5.90 -9.95 5.49
C HIS A 41 -6.24 -8.56 6.03
N ASN A 42 -6.13 -8.37 7.34
CA ASN A 42 -6.36 -7.09 8.02
C ASN A 42 -5.15 -6.14 7.97
N MET A 43 -3.98 -6.64 7.58
CA MET A 43 -2.77 -5.83 7.44
C MET A 43 -2.85 -4.86 6.25
N ASP A 44 -2.30 -3.66 6.47
CA ASP A 44 -2.14 -2.67 5.40
C ASP A 44 -1.33 -3.27 4.23
N PRO A 45 -1.83 -3.20 2.97
CA PRO A 45 -1.15 -3.81 1.83
C PRO A 45 0.25 -3.24 1.56
N GLN A 46 0.54 -2.00 1.95
CA GLN A 46 1.87 -1.40 1.78
C GLN A 46 2.88 -2.04 2.73
N ILE A 47 2.47 -2.37 3.95
CA ILE A 47 3.32 -3.06 4.92
C ILE A 47 3.63 -4.49 4.45
N ARG A 48 2.65 -5.18 3.85
CA ARG A 48 2.87 -6.52 3.25
C ARG A 48 3.91 -6.48 2.13
N LEU A 49 3.80 -5.50 1.22
CA LEU A 49 4.79 -5.26 0.17
C LEU A 49 6.19 -4.96 0.72
N LEU A 50 6.27 -4.18 1.80
CA LEU A 50 7.55 -3.87 2.45
C LEU A 50 8.21 -5.13 3.02
N HIS A 51 7.43 -6.04 3.63
CA HIS A 51 7.96 -7.30 4.15
C HIS A 51 8.58 -8.17 3.06
N GLU A 52 7.88 -8.36 1.95
CA GLU A 52 8.40 -9.13 0.80
C GLU A 52 9.66 -8.47 0.21
N THR A 53 9.62 -7.16 -0.03
CA THR A 53 10.76 -6.43 -0.62
C THR A 53 11.98 -6.45 0.29
N THR A 54 11.77 -6.36 1.60
CA THR A 54 12.87 -6.42 2.58
C THR A 54 13.51 -7.81 2.57
N TRP A 55 12.69 -8.87 2.52
CA TRP A 55 13.20 -10.23 2.41
C TRP A 55 14.01 -10.45 1.13
N GLU A 56 13.48 -10.02 -0.02
CA GLU A 56 14.19 -10.09 -1.31
C GLU A 56 15.53 -9.34 -1.27
N ALA A 57 15.54 -8.14 -0.67
CA ALA A 57 16.76 -7.34 -0.54
C ALA A 57 17.83 -8.02 0.34
N ILE A 58 17.42 -8.65 1.44
CA ILE A 58 18.35 -9.40 2.29
C ILE A 58 18.90 -10.62 1.53
N TYR A 59 18.04 -11.35 0.83
CA TYR A 59 18.44 -12.51 0.04
C TYR A 59 19.40 -12.13 -1.10
N ASP A 60 19.12 -11.06 -1.84
CA ASP A 60 19.97 -10.54 -2.92
C ASP A 60 21.34 -10.07 -2.41
N SER A 61 21.39 -9.51 -1.19
CA SER A 61 22.64 -9.06 -0.59
C SER A 61 23.62 -10.20 -0.22
N GLY A 62 23.19 -11.47 -0.29
CA GLY A 62 23.98 -12.63 0.11
C GLY A 62 24.29 -12.65 1.62
N ALA A 63 23.53 -11.88 2.42
CA ALA A 63 23.64 -11.87 3.87
C ALA A 63 22.97 -13.09 4.54
N LEU A 64 22.32 -13.95 3.74
CA LEU A 64 21.73 -15.23 4.11
C LEU A 64 22.24 -16.35 3.21
#